data_AF-A0A6B3N0Y5-F1
#
_entry.id   AF-A0A6B3N0Y5-F1
#
_cell.length_a   1.000
_cell.length_b   1.000
_cell.length_c   1.000
_cell.angle_alpha   90.00
_cell.angle_beta   90.00
_cell.angle_gamma   90.00
#
_symmetry.space_group_name_H-M   'P 1'
#
loop_
_entity.id
_entity.type
_entity.pdbx_description
1 polymer ?
#
loop_
_entity_poly.entity_id
_entity_poly.type
_entity_poly.pdbx_seq_one_letter_code
_entity_poly.pdbx_strand_id
1 'polypeptide(L)'
;RLVKNMAQAIIEEDPKAMEIAAHTLKSSSATLGGINLSKLCQDLESLGRSKTITGAAEIFALLKSEYQQVRAGLTESAKKIEQQCLSPVLTHNV
;
A
#
# COMPACT_ATOMS: atom_id res chain seq x y z
N ARG A 1 -2.10 8.50 3.10
CA ARG A 1 -3.46 8.96 3.50
C ARG A 1 -4.39 7.78 3.80
N LEU A 2 -4.68 6.90 2.84
CA LEU A 2 -5.63 5.79 3.02
C LEU A 2 -5.29 4.81 4.15
N VAL A 3 -4.01 4.43 4.30
CA VAL A 3 -3.55 3.58 5.42
C VAL A 3 -3.81 4.23 6.78
N LYS A 4 -3.66 5.55 6.90
CA LYS A 4 -3.96 6.29 8.13
C LYS A 4 -5.48 6.31 8.40
N ASN A 5 -6.29 6.49 7.36
CA ASN A 5 -7.74 6.47 7.49
C ASN A 5 -8.25 5.09 7.93
N MET A 6 -7.67 4.00 7.43
CA MET A 6 -7.97 2.65 7.94
C MET A 6 -7.60 2.48 9.41
N ALA A 7 -6.42 2.97 9.83
CA ALA A 7 -6.04 2.93 11.25
C ALA A 7 -7.07 3.65 12.14
N GLN A 8 -7.50 4.83 11.71
CA GLN A 8 -8.47 5.63 12.45
C GLN A 8 -9.83 4.94 12.52
N ALA A 9 -10.31 4.40 11.39
CA ALA A 9 -11.58 3.67 11.35
C ALA A 9 -11.58 2.41 12.24
N ILE A 10 -10.44 1.74 12.40
CA ILE A 10 -10.31 0.61 13.34
C ILE A 10 -10.38 1.08 14.79
N ILE A 11 -9.74 2.21 15.11
CA ILE A 11 -9.77 2.80 16.47
C ILE A 11 -11.17 3.32 16.83
N GLU A 12 -11.86 3.91 15.86
CA GLU A 12 -13.21 4.47 16.02
C GLU A 12 -14.32 3.42 15.89
N GLU A 13 -13.96 2.16 15.66
CA GLU A 13 -14.90 1.07 15.38
C GLU A 13 -15.93 1.45 14.29
N ASP A 14 -15.44 2.03 13.19
CA ASP A 14 -16.23 2.38 12.01
C ASP A 14 -15.92 1.42 10.83
N PRO A 15 -16.64 0.28 10.74
CA PRO A 15 -16.52 -0.67 9.64
C PRO A 15 -16.73 -0.03 8.26
N LYS A 16 -17.54 1.03 8.15
CA LYS A 16 -17.87 1.65 6.87
C LYS A 16 -16.71 2.54 6.39
N ALA A 17 -16.13 3.33 7.27
CA ALA A 17 -14.94 4.11 6.96
C ALA A 17 -13.75 3.20 6.61
N MET A 18 -13.60 2.06 7.31
CA MET A 18 -12.60 1.05 6.99
C MET A 18 -12.82 0.46 5.59
N GLU A 19 -14.05 0.04 5.27
CA GLU A 19 -14.43 -0.50 3.95
C GLU A 19 -14.02 0.46 2.82
N ILE A 20 -14.40 1.74 2.92
CA ILE A 20 -14.15 2.74 1.87
C ILE A 20 -12.64 2.94 1.67
N ALA A 21 -11.89 3.06 2.76
CA ALA A 21 -10.45 3.26 2.71
C ALA A 21 -9.72 2.02 2.14
N ALA A 22 -10.15 0.81 2.51
CA ALA A 22 -9.63 -0.45 2.01
C ALA A 22 -9.94 -0.64 0.52
N HIS A 23 -11.18 -0.41 0.09
CA HIS A 23 -11.61 -0.47 -1.30
C HIS A 23 -10.78 0.47 -2.20
N THR A 24 -10.56 1.70 -1.74
CA THR A 24 -9.77 2.68 -2.50
C THR A 24 -8.29 2.25 -2.62
N LEU A 25 -7.71 1.71 -1.54
CA LEU A 25 -6.32 1.27 -1.54
C LEU A 25 -6.11 -0.01 -2.35
N LYS A 26 -7.08 -0.93 -2.36
CA LYS A 26 -7.06 -2.19 -3.10
C LYS A 26 -6.80 -1.99 -4.59
N SER A 27 -7.58 -1.12 -5.24
CA SER A 27 -7.45 -0.82 -6.67
C SER A 27 -6.09 -0.20 -6.99
N SER A 28 -5.64 0.74 -6.15
CA SER A 28 -4.33 1.39 -6.33
C SER A 28 -3.17 0.39 -6.16
N SER A 29 -3.30 -0.54 -5.21
CA SER A 29 -2.24 -1.52 -4.89
C SER A 29 -2.11 -2.59 -5.96
N ALA A 30 -3.23 -3.04 -6.56
CA ALA A 30 -3.21 -4.00 -7.66
C ALA A 30 -2.48 -3.45 -8.89
N THR A 31 -2.74 -2.19 -9.25
CA THR A 31 -2.12 -1.52 -10.40
C THR A 31 -0.60 -1.35 -10.24
N LEU A 32 -0.11 -1.24 -9.00
CA LEU A 32 1.33 -1.05 -8.70
C LEU A 32 2.07 -2.38 -8.43
N GLY A 33 1.47 -3.52 -8.75
CA GLY A 33 2.07 -4.85 -8.55
C GLY A 33 2.02 -5.36 -7.09
N GLY A 34 1.34 -4.63 -6.19
CA GLY A 34 1.15 -5.01 -4.79
C GLY A 34 0.03 -6.04 -4.60
N ILE A 35 0.17 -7.24 -5.16
CA ILE A 35 -0.87 -8.29 -5.15
C ILE A 35 -1.24 -8.68 -3.71
N ASN A 36 -0.26 -8.93 -2.85
CA ASN A 36 -0.50 -9.27 -1.43
C ASN A 36 -1.17 -8.12 -0.67
N LEU A 37 -0.74 -6.89 -0.93
CA LEU A 37 -1.34 -5.69 -0.35
C LEU A 37 -2.81 -5.54 -0.78
N SER A 38 -3.12 -5.82 -2.05
CA SER A 38 -4.48 -5.80 -2.58
C SER A 38 -5.38 -6.85 -1.90
N LYS A 39 -4.85 -8.05 -1.65
CA LYS A 39 -5.56 -9.13 -0.94
C LYS A 39 -5.90 -8.75 0.50
N LEU A 40 -4.95 -8.20 1.24
CA LEU A 40 -5.18 -7.71 2.61
C LEU A 40 -6.20 -6.57 2.66
N CYS A 41 -6.20 -5.69 1.65
CA CYS A 41 -7.26 -4.67 1.52
C CYS A 41 -8.63 -5.30 1.26
N GLN A 42 -8.69 -6.38 0.48
CA GLN A 42 -9.95 -7.09 0.22
C GLN A 42 -10.50 -7.79 1.47
N ASP A 43 -9.64 -8.31 2.32
CA ASP A 43 -10.05 -8.92 3.58
C ASP A 43 -10.65 -7.87 4.53
N LEU A 44 -10.02 -6.69 4.65
CA LEU A 44 -10.57 -5.55 5.41
C LEU A 44 -11.87 -4.98 4.80
N GLU A 45 -11.94 -4.90 3.47
CA GLU A 45 -13.17 -4.51 2.76
C GLU A 45 -14.33 -5.47 3.09
N SER A 46 -14.04 -6.78 3.17
CA SER A 46 -15.04 -7.81 3.46
C SER A 46 -15.51 -7.78 4.91
N LEU A 47 -14.62 -7.49 5.87
CA LEU A 47 -15.00 -7.25 7.26
C LEU A 47 -15.90 -6.01 7.38
N GLY A 48 -15.53 -4.92 6.71
CA GLY A 48 -16.31 -3.68 6.67
C GLY A 48 -17.72 -3.89 6.09
N ARG A 49 -17.82 -4.63 4.98
CA ARG A 49 -19.11 -5.03 4.37
C ARG A 49 -19.97 -5.89 5.30
N SER A 50 -19.33 -6.74 6.10
CA SER A 50 -19.97 -7.55 7.14
C SER A 50 -20.31 -6.75 8.40
N LYS A 51 -20.05 -5.44 8.41
CA LYS A 51 -20.27 -4.51 9.54
C LYS A 51 -19.55 -4.94 10.81
N THR A 52 -18.36 -5.55 10.68
CA THR A 52 -17.54 -5.98 11.82
C THR A 52 -16.15 -5.36 11.76
N ILE A 53 -15.60 -5.10 12.94
CA ILE A 53 -14.21 -4.68 13.14
C ILE A 53 -13.36 -5.79 13.80
N THR A 54 -14.01 -6.89 14.21
CA THR A 54 -13.33 -8.03 14.85
C THR A 54 -12.33 -8.64 13.87
N GLY A 55 -11.07 -8.80 14.31
CA GLY A 55 -9.97 -9.31 13.48
C GLY A 55 -9.36 -8.27 12.52
N ALA A 56 -9.94 -7.07 12.39
CA ALA A 56 -9.41 -6.03 11.51
C ALA A 56 -8.00 -5.57 11.93
N ALA A 57 -7.72 -5.51 13.24
CA ALA A 57 -6.42 -5.09 13.76
C ALA A 57 -5.26 -6.01 13.31
N GLU A 58 -5.49 -7.33 13.28
CA GLU A 58 -4.48 -8.32 12.88
C GLU A 58 -4.18 -8.21 11.39
N ILE A 59 -5.22 -8.16 10.56
CA ILE A 59 -5.10 -7.96 9.11
C ILE A 59 -4.44 -6.62 8.81
N PHE A 60 -4.77 -5.58 9.57
CA PHE A 60 -4.19 -4.26 9.40
C PHE A 60 -2.70 -4.21 9.78
N ALA A 61 -2.25 -5.00 10.76
CA ALA A 61 -0.83 -5.13 11.07
C ALA A 61 -0.05 -5.75 9.91
N LEU A 62 -0.60 -6.80 9.29
CA LEU A 62 -0.03 -7.42 8.08
C LEU A 62 -0.01 -6.42 6.91
N LEU A 63 -1.11 -5.68 6.71
CA LEU A 63 -1.23 -4.66 5.67
C LEU A 63 -0.15 -3.58 5.81
N LYS A 64 0.15 -3.12 7.03
CA LYS A 64 1.22 -2.14 7.26
C LYS A 64 2.59 -2.67 6.84
N SER A 65 2.89 -3.93 7.17
CA SER A 65 4.16 -4.57 6.80
C SER A 65 4.30 -4.64 5.28
N GLU A 66 3.29 -5.17 4.59
CA GLU A 66 3.28 -5.26 3.12
C GLU A 66 3.35 -3.89 2.46
N TYR A 67 2.62 -2.90 2.98
CA TYR A 67 2.67 -1.53 2.47
C TYR A 67 4.08 -0.93 2.59
N GLN A 68 4.80 -1.20 3.68
CA GLN A 68 6.18 -0.74 3.83
C GLN A 68 7.12 -1.42 2.82
N GLN A 69 6.97 -2.72 2.59
CA GLN A 69 7.77 -3.45 1.61
C GLN A 69 7.54 -2.94 0.18
N VAL A 70 6.27 -2.79 -0.21
CA VAL A 70 5.90 -2.25 -1.54
C VAL A 70 6.45 -0.83 -1.71
N ARG A 71 6.34 0.02 -0.68
CA ARG A 71 6.89 1.38 -0.72
C ARG A 71 8.42 1.39 -0.83
N ALA A 72 9.10 0.50 -0.12
CA ALA A 72 10.55 0.37 -0.19
C ALA A 72 10.99 -0.05 -1.61
N GLY A 73 10.36 -1.07 -2.19
CA GLY A 73 10.64 -1.53 -3.55
C GLY A 73 10.39 -0.47 -4.63
N LEU A 74 9.31 0.31 -4.49
CA LEU A 74 9.01 1.43 -5.39
C LEU A 74 10.03 2.56 -5.27
N THR A 75 10.45 2.91 -4.06
CA THR A 75 11.45 3.98 -3.83
C THR A 75 12.82 3.57 -4.37
N GLU A 76 13.19 2.30 -4.20
CA GLU A 76 14.44 1.75 -4.73
C GLU A 76 14.44 1.73 -6.27
N SER A 77 13.32 1.32 -6.87
CA SER A 77 13.16 1.31 -8.33
C SER A 77 13.18 2.72 -8.92
N ALA A 78 12.56 3.69 -8.24
CA ALA A 78 12.59 5.10 -8.64
C ALA A 78 14.02 5.69 -8.59
N LYS A 79 14.81 5.40 -7.55
CA LYS A 79 16.22 5.83 -7.45
C LYS A 79 17.09 5.22 -8.55
N LYS A 80 16.83 3.97 -8.94
CA LYS A 80 17.56 3.29 -10.02
C LYS A 80 17.32 3.94 -11.38
N ILE A 81 16.11 4.42 -11.63
CA ILE A 81 15.77 5.18 -12.85
C ILE A 81 16.53 6.51 -12.88
N GLU A 82 16.67 7.21 -11.75
CA GLU A 82 17.42 8.47 -11.68
C GLU A 82 18.95 8.26 -11.83
N GLN A 83 19.50 7.15 -11.32
CA GLN A 83 20.94 6.85 -11.40
C GLN A 83 21.39 6.22 -12.73
N GLN A 84 20.47 5.74 -13.57
CA GLN A 84 20.77 5.22 -14.91
C GLN A 84 20.82 6.34 -15.98
N CYS A 85 20.32 7.55 -15.68
CA CYS A 85 20.29 8.69 -16.62
C CYS A 85 21.50 9.64 -16.54
N LEU A 86 22.45 9.43 -15.62
CA LEU A 86 23.74 10.14 -15.59
C LEU A 86 24.88 9.22 -16.02
N SER A 87 24.86 8.75 -17.27
CA SER A 87 26.12 8.44 -17.96
C SER A 87 26.85 9.76 -18.21
N PRO A 88 28.12 9.95 -17.80
CA PRO A 88 28.90 11.08 -18.27
C PRO A 88 29.15 10.89 -19.76
N VAL A 89 28.43 11.66 -20.58
CA VAL A 89 28.92 11.98 -21.92
C VAL A 89 30.21 12.77 -21.72
N LEU A 90 31.27 12.32 -22.39
CA LEU A 90 32.64 12.88 -22.53
C LEU A 90 33.73 12.28 -21.62
N THR A 91 34.54 11.39 -22.21
CA THR A 91 36.01 11.58 -22.38
C THR A 91 36.59 10.41 -23.20
N HIS A 92 36.40 10.47 -24.52
CA HIS A 92 37.36 9.93 -25.48
C HIS A 92 37.38 10.93 -26.64
N ASN A 93 38.40 11.79 -26.65
CA ASN A 93 39.02 12.12 -27.92
C ASN A 93 40.50 12.35 -27.65
N VAL A 94 41.26 11.42 -28.23
CA VAL A 94 42.71 11.41 -28.41
C VAL A 94 43.09 12.52 -29.38
#